data_AF-A0A6M3M7J0-F1
#
_entry.id   AF-A0A6M3M7J0-F1
#
_cell.length_a   1.000
_cell.length_b   1.000
_cell.length_c   1.000
_cell.angle_alpha   90.00
_cell.angle_beta   90.00
_cell.angle_gamma   90.00
#
_symmetry.space_group_name_H-M   'P 1'
#
loop_
_entity.id
_entity.type
_entity.pdbx_description
1 polymer ?
#
loop_
_entity_poly.entity_id
_entity_poly.type
_entity_poly.pdbx_seq_one_letter_code
_entity_poly.pdbx_strand_id
1 'polypeptide(L)'
;METLTLILCSLGGVLIHFAFKFYTSIKLKVKFEWKLPLATAVLSIITNAVLILVREDLIGILPFTKFTAVMYGYLGDSVFRNLIKTQKPNAKPNA
;
A
#
# COMPACT_ATOMS: atom_id res chain seq x y z
N MET A 1 -21.58 -3.40 2.34
CA MET A 1 -21.29 -2.69 1.07
C MET A 1 -20.05 -1.80 1.18
N GLU A 2 -19.86 -1.08 2.29
CA GLU A 2 -18.72 -0.16 2.48
C GLU A 2 -17.34 -0.83 2.35
N THR A 3 -17.13 -2.00 2.98
CA THR A 3 -15.86 -2.75 2.91
C THR A 3 -15.45 -3.08 1.48
N LEU A 4 -16.40 -3.53 0.64
CA LEU A 4 -16.15 -3.84 -0.75
C LEU A 4 -15.74 -2.59 -1.53
N THR A 5 -16.42 -1.46 -1.29
CA THR A 5 -16.05 -0.17 -1.91
C THR A 5 -14.63 0.24 -1.54
N LEU A 6 -14.24 0.10 -0.26
CA LEU A 6 -12.88 0.40 0.19
C LEU A 6 -11.84 -0.51 -0.47
N ILE A 7 -12.13 -1.81 -0.59
CA ILE A 7 -11.25 -2.78 -1.27
C ILE A 7 -11.07 -2.40 -2.74
N LEU A 8 -12.16 -2.05 -3.45
CA LEU A 8 -12.09 -1.64 -4.86
C LEU A 8 -11.31 -0.32 -5.03
N CYS A 9 -11.53 0.65 -4.14
CA CYS A 9 -10.76 1.89 -4.11
C CYS A 9 -9.26 1.62 -3.91
N SER A 10 -8.93 0.74 -2.96
CA SER A 10 -7.54 0.32 -2.73
C SER A 10 -6.94 -0.41 -3.93
N LEU A 11 -7.69 -1.28 -4.59
CA LEU A 11 -7.24 -1.94 -5.82
C LEU A 11 -6.94 -0.91 -6.92
N GLY A 12 -7.78 0.11 -7.04
CA GLY A 12 -7.53 1.26 -7.93
C GLY A 12 -6.19 1.93 -7.65
N GLY A 13 -5.86 2.16 -6.37
CA GLY A 13 -4.55 2.69 -5.98
C GLY A 13 -3.36 1.82 -6.39
N VAL A 14 -3.48 0.49 -6.22
CA VAL A 14 -2.45 -0.48 -6.66
C VAL A 14 -2.28 -0.44 -8.18
N LEU A 15 -3.38 -0.39 -8.93
CA LEU A 15 -3.35 -0.29 -10.39
C LEU A 15 -2.70 1.00 -10.86
N ILE A 16 -3.01 2.15 -10.22
CA ILE A 16 -2.36 3.42 -10.52
C ILE A 16 -0.85 3.33 -10.25
N HIS A 17 -0.43 2.73 -9.14
CA HIS A 17 0.99 2.55 -8.83
C HIS A 17 1.71 1.69 -9.88
N PHE A 18 1.08 0.59 -10.29
CA PHE A 18 1.61 -0.30 -11.31
C PHE A 18 1.71 0.39 -12.67
N ALA A 19 0.65 1.09 -13.09
CA ALA A 19 0.61 1.86 -14.34
C ALA A 19 1.67 2.97 -14.35
N PHE A 20 1.88 3.65 -13.23
CA PHE A 20 2.92 4.67 -13.12
C PHE A 20 4.34 4.10 -13.26
N LYS A 21 4.63 2.94 -12.65
CA LYS A 21 5.91 2.25 -12.86
C LYS A 21 6.11 1.87 -14.33
N PHE A 22 5.07 1.33 -14.95
CA PHE A 22 5.12 0.93 -16.36
C PHE A 22 5.37 2.12 -17.29
N TYR A 23 4.60 3.20 -17.11
CA TYR A 23 4.79 4.46 -17.85
C TYR A 23 6.20 5.04 -17.66
N THR A 24 6.71 5.01 -16.42
CA THR A 24 8.06 5.50 -16.10
C THR A 24 9.13 4.68 -16.81
N SER A 25 8.99 3.36 -16.88
CA SER A 25 9.96 2.53 -17.61
C SER A 25 9.95 2.80 -19.12
N ILE A 26 8.79 3.04 -19.72
CA ILE A 26 8.69 3.48 -21.12
C ILE A 26 9.40 4.83 -21.29
N LYS A 27 9.09 5.81 -20.44
CA LYS A 27 9.66 7.16 -20.50
C LYS A 27 11.19 7.15 -20.36
N LEU A 28 11.71 6.29 -19.49
CA LEU A 28 13.15 6.15 -19.25
C LEU A 28 13.84 5.21 -20.25
N LYS A 29 13.11 4.62 -21.21
CA LYS A 29 13.61 3.63 -22.18
C LYS A 29 14.34 2.45 -21.52
N VAL A 30 13.91 2.06 -20.32
CA VAL A 30 14.44 0.90 -19.60
C VAL A 30 13.49 -0.29 -19.77
N LYS A 31 14.04 -1.51 -19.77
CA LYS A 31 13.21 -2.71 -19.80
C LYS A 31 12.40 -2.80 -18.52
N PHE A 32 11.09 -2.99 -18.65
CA PHE A 32 10.22 -3.21 -17.50
C PHE A 32 10.39 -4.65 -17.00
N GLU A 33 10.97 -4.81 -15.81
CA GLU A 33 11.10 -6.10 -15.16
C GLU A 33 9.81 -6.46 -14.43
N TRP A 34 9.02 -7.39 -14.96
CA TRP A 34 7.69 -7.69 -14.44
C TRP A 34 7.66 -8.40 -13.08
N LYS A 35 8.72 -9.16 -12.75
CA LYS A 35 8.74 -10.04 -11.57
C LYS A 35 8.54 -9.26 -10.27
N LEU A 36 9.34 -8.22 -10.06
CA LEU A 36 9.32 -7.46 -8.81
C LEU A 36 8.05 -6.61 -8.65
N PRO A 37 7.61 -5.81 -9.65
CA PRO A 37 6.35 -5.05 -9.59
C PRO A 37 5.14 -5.94 -9.35
N LEU A 38 5.05 -7.10 -9.99
CA LEU A 38 3.92 -8.02 -9.79
C LEU A 38 3.90 -8.60 -8.37
N ALA A 39 5.06 -9.06 -7.86
CA ALA A 39 5.17 -9.53 -6.48
C ALA A 39 4.79 -8.43 -5.47
N THR A 40 5.24 -7.21 -5.68
CA THR A 40 4.88 -6.07 -4.81
C THR A 40 3.41 -5.67 -4.93
N ALA A 41 2.80 -5.80 -6.11
CA ALA A 41 1.38 -5.52 -6.30
C ALA A 41 0.50 -6.53 -5.57
N VAL A 42 0.83 -7.83 -5.66
CA VAL A 42 0.13 -8.90 -4.92
C VAL A 42 0.25 -8.68 -3.42
N LEU A 43 1.46 -8.38 -2.92
CA LEU A 43 1.67 -8.10 -1.50
C LEU A 43 0.86 -6.87 -1.05
N SER A 44 0.86 -5.79 -1.84
CA SER A 44 0.08 -4.58 -1.55
C SER A 44 -1.43 -4.87 -1.49
N ILE A 45 -1.95 -5.72 -2.38
CA ILE A 45 -3.37 -6.13 -2.36
C ILE A 45 -3.70 -6.86 -1.06
N ILE A 46 -2.88 -7.84 -0.66
CA ILE A 46 -3.08 -8.62 0.57
C ILE A 46 -3.02 -7.70 1.79
N THR A 47 -1.98 -6.88 1.89
CA THR A 47 -1.78 -5.95 3.00
C THR A 47 -2.95 -4.97 3.13
N ASN A 48 -3.40 -4.37 2.04
CA ASN A 48 -4.52 -3.44 2.08
C ASN A 48 -5.84 -4.14 2.41
N ALA A 49 -6.07 -5.35 1.90
CA ALA A 49 -7.24 -6.14 2.28
C ALA A 49 -7.27 -6.40 3.79
N VAL A 50 -6.14 -6.79 4.37
CA VAL A 50 -6.01 -6.98 5.83
C VAL A 50 -6.28 -5.66 6.56
N LEU A 51 -5.63 -4.56 6.17
CA LEU A 51 -5.84 -3.24 6.79
C LEU A 51 -7.30 -2.79 6.76
N ILE A 52 -8.01 -3.02 5.65
CA ILE A 52 -9.43 -2.67 5.51
C ILE A 52 -10.31 -3.58 6.37
N LEU A 53 -9.96 -4.86 6.52
CA LEU A 53 -10.69 -5.79 7.38
C LEU A 53 -10.54 -5.42 8.87
N VAL A 54 -9.34 -5.05 9.31
CA VAL A 54 -9.06 -4.64 10.70
C VAL A 54 -9.24 -3.13 10.93
N ARG A 55 -9.89 -2.42 10.00
CA ARG A 55 -10.00 -0.94 10.04
C ARG A 55 -10.67 -0.41 11.31
N GLU A 56 -11.55 -1.20 11.93
CA GLU A 56 -12.27 -0.83 13.15
C GLU A 56 -11.31 -0.70 14.33
N ASP A 57 -10.29 -1.57 14.41
CA ASP A 57 -9.22 -1.50 15.42
C ASP A 57 -8.24 -0.36 15.15
N LEU A 58 -8.20 0.14 13.91
CA LEU A 58 -7.25 1.15 13.44
C LEU A 58 -7.88 2.54 13.30
N ILE A 59 -9.16 2.73 13.61
CA ILE A 59 -9.88 3.97 13.28
C ILE A 59 -9.30 5.21 13.99
N GLY A 60 -8.66 5.02 15.15
CA GLY A 60 -7.94 6.07 15.88
C GLY A 60 -6.51 6.33 15.38
N ILE A 61 -6.00 5.51 14.48
CA ILE A 61 -4.64 5.56 13.95
C ILE A 61 -4.65 5.98 12.47
N LEU A 62 -5.63 5.48 11.70
CA LEU A 62 -5.73 5.67 10.26
C LEU A 62 -7.19 5.93 9.83
N PRO A 63 -7.48 7.05 9.16
CA PRO A 63 -8.79 7.26 8.57
C PRO A 63 -9.01 6.32 7.38
N PHE A 64 -10.14 5.60 7.37
CA PHE A 64 -10.56 4.74 6.27
C PHE A 64 -11.74 5.39 5.52
N THR A 65 -11.39 6.19 4.51
CA THR A 65 -12.31 6.80 3.55
C THR A 65 -12.01 6.24 2.16
N LYS A 66 -12.89 6.48 1.18
CA LYS A 66 -12.63 6.08 -0.22
C LYS A 66 -11.32 6.67 -0.75
N PHE A 67 -11.03 7.93 -0.44
CA PHE A 67 -9.80 8.60 -0.85
C PHE A 67 -8.57 7.96 -0.20
N THR A 68 -8.60 7.77 1.12
CA THR A 68 -7.46 7.17 1.84
C THR A 68 -7.26 5.71 1.46
N ALA A 69 -8.32 4.97 1.11
CA ALA A 69 -8.21 3.62 0.55
C ALA A 69 -7.44 3.61 -0.78
N VAL A 70 -7.71 4.54 -1.70
CA VAL A 70 -6.90 4.70 -2.93
C VAL A 70 -5.45 5.01 -2.57
N MET A 71 -5.21 5.91 -1.61
CA MET A 71 -3.86 6.26 -1.16
C MET A 71 -3.13 5.09 -0.52
N TYR A 72 -3.79 4.27 0.30
CA TYR A 72 -3.22 3.04 0.84
C TYR A 72 -2.98 2.01 -0.25
N GLY A 73 -3.82 1.93 -1.29
CA GLY A 73 -3.51 1.15 -2.48
C GLY A 73 -2.19 1.57 -3.16
N TYR A 74 -2.02 2.87 -3.35
CA TYR A 74 -0.86 3.45 -4.04
C TYR A 74 0.42 3.43 -3.20
N LEU A 75 0.31 3.62 -1.87
CA LEU A 75 1.41 3.73 -0.92
C LEU A 75 1.55 2.53 0.01
N GLY A 76 0.72 1.49 -0.14
CA GLY A 76 0.43 0.51 0.92
C GLY A 76 1.64 -0.20 1.46
N ASP A 77 2.56 -0.57 0.58
CA ASP A 77 3.80 -1.23 0.96
C ASP A 77 4.71 -0.31 1.82
N SER A 78 4.68 1.01 1.59
CA SER A 78 5.39 2.01 2.40
C SER A 78 4.66 2.33 3.70
N VAL A 79 3.33 2.45 3.67
CA VAL A 79 2.51 2.72 4.87
C VAL A 79 2.61 1.54 5.85
N PHE A 80 2.49 0.31 5.37
CA PHE A 80 2.63 -0.90 6.18
C PHE A 80 4.03 -1.04 6.78
N ARG A 81 5.08 -0.82 5.99
CA ARG A 81 6.46 -0.80 6.52
C ARG A 81 6.66 0.28 7.58
N ASN A 82 6.06 1.46 7.41
CA ASN A 82 6.12 2.51 8.41
C ASN A 82 5.37 2.12 9.68
N LEU A 83 4.17 1.53 9.60
CA LEU A 83 3.43 1.03 10.77
C LEU A 83 4.23 -0.01 11.57
N ILE A 84 4.85 -0.99 10.88
CA ILE A 84 5.70 -1.99 11.54
C ILE A 84 6.94 -1.34 12.18
N LYS A 85 7.57 -0.36 11.50
CA LYS A 85 8.74 0.33 12.03
C LYS A 85 8.41 1.17 13.24
N THR A 86 7.28 1.87 13.26
CA THR A 86 6.83 2.66 14.42
C THR A 86 6.59 1.78 15.65
N GLN A 87 6.30 0.48 15.47
CA GLN A 87 6.15 -0.48 16.56
C GLN A 87 7.46 -1.15 17.02
N LYS A 88 8.59 -0.95 16.32
CA LYS A 88 9.90 -1.32 16.87
C LYS A 88 10.37 -0.16 17.74
N PRO A 89 10.46 -0.33 19.08
CA PRO A 89 11.06 0.70 19.91
C PRO A 89 12.47 0.93 19.41
N ASN A 90 12.89 2.20 19.33
CA ASN A 90 14.27 2.58 19.09
C ASN A 90 15.16 1.69 19.97
N ALA A 91 15.84 0.71 19.36
CA ALA A 91 16.93 0.03 20.01
C ALA A 91 17.89 1.15 20.44
N LYS A 92 18.03 1.32 21.75
CA LYS A 92 18.73 2.44 22.37
C LYS A 92 20.04 2.73 21.62
N PRO A 93 20.44 4.00 21.42
CA PRO A 93 21.82 4.29 21.07
C PRO A 93 22.67 3.70 22.20
N ASN A 94 23.59 2.81 21.86
CA ASN A 94 24.56 2.27 22.80
C ASN A 94 25.29 3.46 23.44
N ALA A 95 25.11 3.60 24.76
CA ALA A 95 25.89 4.49 25.60
C ALA A 95 27.33 3.97 25.71
#